data_AF-A0A3N5T270-F1
#
_entry.id   AF-A0A3N5T270-F1
#
_cell.length_a   1.000
_cell.length_b   1.000
_cell.length_c   1.000
_cell.angle_alpha   90.00
_cell.angle_beta   90.00
_cell.angle_gamma   90.00
#
_symmetry.space_group_name_H-M   'P 1'
#
loop_
_entity.id
_entity.type
_entity.pdbx_description
1 polymer ?
#
loop_
_entity_poly.entity_id
_entity_poly.type
_entity_poly.pdbx_seq_one_letter_code
_entity_poly.pdbx_strand_id
1 'polypeptide(L)'
;MFEPGAFEDPKVCSTCHSQIYEEWSKSMHAYAWTDQWYQPDFLLAHQQTNGGTDLLCGACHAPIAARTGQLPPADGSKFDETARRGISCDFCHTVTGVSQMFNMGHISEPGKIKTGPRGDGRSLYHEVKNSGIHNKADF
;
A
#
# COMPACT_ATOMS: atom_id res chain seq x y z
N MET A 1 -12.25 0.09 7.87
CA MET A 1 -10.88 -0.36 8.24
C MET A 1 -10.85 -1.88 8.14
N PHE A 2 -9.70 -2.45 7.79
CA PHE A 2 -9.48 -3.90 7.74
C PHE A 2 -8.73 -4.36 9.00
N GLU A 3 -8.73 -5.66 9.26
CA GLU A 3 -7.90 -6.22 10.33
C GLU A 3 -6.42 -6.26 9.92
N PRO A 4 -5.47 -6.13 10.87
CA PRO A 4 -4.08 -6.47 10.64
C PRO A 4 -3.94 -7.87 10.02
N GLY A 5 -3.06 -8.02 9.03
CA GLY A 5 -2.91 -9.26 8.26
C GLY A 5 -3.94 -9.49 7.15
N ALA A 6 -4.89 -8.56 6.91
CA ALA A 6 -5.77 -8.64 5.75
C ALA A 6 -5.01 -8.50 4.41
N PHE A 7 -3.87 -7.80 4.42
CA PHE A 7 -3.00 -7.64 3.26
C PHE A 7 -1.80 -8.59 3.33
N GLU A 8 -1.37 -9.10 2.19
CA GLU A 8 -0.23 -10.00 2.07
C GLU A 8 1.11 -9.27 2.08
N ASP A 9 2.12 -9.89 2.71
CA ASP A 9 3.50 -9.43 2.60
C ASP A 9 4.00 -9.62 1.16
N PRO A 10 4.64 -8.61 0.54
CA PRO A 10 5.13 -8.68 -0.84
C PRO A 10 6.14 -9.81 -1.10
N LYS A 11 6.79 -10.37 -0.06
CA LYS A 11 7.62 -11.57 -0.18
C LYS A 11 6.82 -12.78 -0.66
N VAL A 12 5.53 -12.89 -0.33
CA VAL A 12 4.66 -13.94 -0.87
C VAL A 12 4.64 -13.85 -2.39
N CYS A 13 4.46 -12.64 -2.92
CA CYS A 13 4.46 -12.35 -4.35
C CYS A 13 5.81 -12.69 -5.02
N SER A 14 6.93 -12.50 -4.32
CA SER A 14 8.29 -12.77 -4.83
C SER A 14 8.52 -14.23 -5.24
N THR A 15 7.75 -15.17 -4.68
CA THR A 15 7.85 -16.60 -4.99
C THR A 15 7.55 -16.90 -6.46
N CYS A 16 6.59 -16.17 -7.06
CA CYS A 16 6.17 -16.35 -8.45
C CYS A 16 6.51 -15.14 -9.34
N HIS A 17 6.58 -13.94 -8.76
CA HIS A 17 6.84 -12.67 -9.45
C HIS A 17 8.18 -12.06 -9.03
N SER A 18 9.24 -12.88 -9.04
CA SER A 18 10.56 -12.51 -8.53
C SER A 18 11.15 -11.26 -9.18
N GLN A 19 11.07 -11.14 -10.51
CA GLN A 19 11.58 -9.97 -11.23
C GLN A 19 10.82 -8.68 -10.85
N ILE A 20 9.48 -8.74 -10.84
CA ILE A 20 8.65 -7.59 -10.46
C ILE A 20 8.90 -7.19 -9.01
N TYR A 21 9.04 -8.18 -8.12
CA TYR A 21 9.40 -7.93 -6.73
C TYR A 21 10.77 -7.25 -6.61
N GLU A 22 11.77 -7.69 -7.37
CA GLU A 22 13.10 -7.08 -7.36
C GLU A 22 13.04 -5.62 -7.81
N GLU A 23 12.33 -5.33 -8.90
CA GLU A 23 12.10 -3.97 -9.41
C GLU A 23 11.38 -3.09 -8.38
N TRP A 24 10.26 -3.58 -7.82
CA TRP A 24 9.51 -2.89 -6.79
C TRP A 24 10.37 -2.62 -5.55
N SER A 25 11.15 -3.60 -5.08
CA SER A 25 11.93 -3.53 -3.84
C SER A 25 13.02 -2.44 -3.86
N LYS A 26 13.38 -1.96 -5.06
CA LYS A 26 14.34 -0.88 -5.29
C LYS A 26 13.67 0.45 -5.68
N SER A 27 12.34 0.49 -5.70
CA SER A 27 11.56 1.67 -6.09
C SER A 27 11.22 2.55 -4.88
N MET A 28 10.89 3.82 -5.15
CA MET A 28 10.40 4.73 -4.11
C MET A 28 9.09 4.26 -3.48
N HIS A 29 8.29 3.44 -4.17
CA HIS A 29 7.07 2.86 -3.61
C HIS A 29 7.38 1.90 -2.45
N ALA A 30 8.41 1.04 -2.59
CA ALA A 30 8.84 0.15 -1.51
C ALA A 30 9.44 0.92 -0.33
N TYR A 31 10.15 2.01 -0.62
CA TYR A 31 10.75 2.88 0.40
C TYR A 31 9.81 3.95 0.95
N ALA A 32 8.55 4.02 0.50
CA ALA A 32 7.68 5.15 0.82
C ALA A 32 7.56 5.42 2.33
N TRP A 33 7.51 4.37 3.15
CA TRP A 33 7.51 4.52 4.61
C TRP A 33 8.93 4.54 5.23
N THR A 34 9.86 3.78 4.70
CA THR A 34 11.18 3.50 5.32
C THR A 34 12.30 4.38 4.82
N ASP A 35 12.00 5.34 3.94
CA ASP A 35 12.95 6.33 3.48
C ASP A 35 13.49 7.15 4.65
N GLN A 36 14.82 7.33 4.65
CA GLN A 36 15.56 7.96 5.75
C GLN A 36 15.23 9.46 5.93
N TRP A 37 14.66 10.10 4.91
CA TRP A 37 14.27 11.52 4.94
C TRP A 37 12.79 11.68 5.27
N TYR A 38 11.94 10.78 4.77
CA TYR A 38 10.50 10.82 4.99
C TYR A 38 10.11 10.75 6.48
N GLN A 39 10.63 9.79 7.24
CA GLN A 39 10.19 9.59 8.63
C GLN A 39 10.49 10.79 9.55
N PRO A 40 11.70 11.39 9.51
CA PRO A 40 11.97 12.64 10.24
C PRO A 40 11.02 13.78 9.87
N ASP A 41 10.76 14.00 8.59
CA ASP A 41 9.86 15.06 8.12
C ASP A 41 8.41 14.80 8.54
N PHE A 42 7.98 13.53 8.47
CA PHE A 42 6.67 13.09 8.94
C PHE A 42 6.48 13.33 10.44
N LEU A 43 7.47 12.99 11.26
CA LEU A 43 7.43 13.21 12.71
C LEU A 43 7.48 14.69 13.07
N LEU A 44 8.25 15.50 12.34
CA LEU A 44 8.27 16.95 12.52
C LEU A 44 6.89 17.55 12.21
N ALA A 45 6.29 17.16 11.09
CA ALA A 45 4.94 17.61 10.70
C ALA A 45 3.88 17.16 11.73
N HIS A 46 3.96 15.91 12.21
CA HIS A 46 3.14 15.40 13.31
C HIS A 46 3.24 16.31 14.54
N GLN A 47 4.45 16.64 15.00
CA GLN A 47 4.66 17.49 16.18
C GLN A 47 4.12 18.91 15.97
N GLN A 48 4.41 19.53 14.83
CA GLN A 48 4.00 20.91 14.53
C GLN A 48 2.47 21.05 14.35
N THR A 49 1.80 19.97 13.95
CA THR A 49 0.35 19.97 13.70
C THR A 49 -0.45 19.23 14.76
N ASN A 50 0.21 18.75 15.82
CA ASN A 50 -0.38 17.89 16.85
C ASN A 50 -1.15 16.69 16.24
N GLY A 51 -0.52 16.01 15.28
CA GLY A 51 -1.05 14.85 14.55
C GLY A 51 -2.01 15.17 13.40
N GLY A 52 -2.28 16.45 13.12
CA GLY A 52 -3.19 16.87 12.05
C GLY A 52 -2.80 16.39 10.64
N THR A 53 -1.53 16.08 10.42
CA THR A 53 -1.01 15.60 9.11
C THR A 53 -0.80 14.09 9.02
N ASP A 54 -1.06 13.32 10.09
CA ASP A 54 -0.69 11.90 10.15
C ASP A 54 -1.30 11.08 9.02
N LEU A 55 -2.61 11.19 8.84
CA LEU A 55 -3.32 10.51 7.76
C LEU A 55 -3.17 11.21 6.41
N LEU A 56 -2.78 12.48 6.38
CA LEU A 56 -2.53 13.19 5.12
C LEU A 56 -1.29 12.62 4.41
N CYS A 57 -0.19 12.47 5.15
CA CYS A 57 1.06 11.93 4.60
C CYS A 57 1.08 10.40 4.65
N GLY A 58 0.77 9.84 5.83
CA GLY A 58 0.96 8.41 6.09
C GLY A 58 -0.03 7.52 5.33
N ALA A 59 -1.20 8.01 4.92
CA ALA A 59 -2.10 7.21 4.07
C ALA A 59 -1.50 6.94 2.68
N CYS A 60 -0.64 7.81 2.16
CA CYS A 60 0.09 7.59 0.91
C CYS A 60 1.38 6.81 1.11
N HIS A 61 2.11 7.07 2.20
CA HIS A 61 3.43 6.47 2.43
C HIS A 61 3.38 5.10 3.13
N ALA A 62 2.31 4.81 3.87
CA ALA A 62 2.04 3.53 4.51
C ALA A 62 0.54 3.18 4.39
N PRO A 63 0.02 2.99 3.16
CA PRO A 63 -1.41 2.83 2.90
C PRO A 63 -2.03 1.64 3.64
N ILE A 64 -1.29 0.54 3.81
CA ILE A 64 -1.77 -0.61 4.56
C ILE A 64 -1.94 -0.25 6.03
N ALA A 65 -0.97 0.44 6.65
CA ALA A 65 -1.06 0.86 8.04
C ALA A 65 -2.27 1.74 8.31
N ALA A 66 -2.55 2.70 7.41
CA ALA A 66 -3.72 3.57 7.50
C ALA A 66 -5.04 2.79 7.37
N ARG A 67 -5.07 1.77 6.51
CA ARG A 67 -6.27 0.97 6.25
C ARG A 67 -6.54 -0.09 7.33
N THR A 68 -5.50 -0.53 8.03
CA THR A 68 -5.59 -1.53 9.11
C THR A 68 -5.60 -0.94 10.52
N GLY A 69 -5.67 0.40 10.65
CA GLY A 69 -5.71 1.09 11.95
C GLY A 69 -4.38 1.04 12.72
N GLN A 70 -3.27 0.72 12.05
CA GLN A 70 -1.93 0.75 12.64
C GLN A 70 -1.31 2.15 12.60
N LEU A 71 -1.87 3.06 11.79
CA LEU A 71 -1.58 4.49 11.78
C LEU A 71 -2.86 5.27 12.15
N PRO A 72 -2.82 6.18 13.14
CA PRO A 72 -1.73 6.47 14.09
C PRO A 72 -1.41 5.31 15.07
N PRO A 73 -0.24 5.29 15.73
CA PRO A 73 0.70 6.39 16.01
C PRO A 73 1.70 6.70 14.88
N ALA A 74 2.17 7.95 14.84
CA ALA A 74 3.08 8.46 13.81
C ALA A 74 4.50 7.90 13.85
N ASP A 75 4.93 7.34 14.99
CA ASP A 75 6.24 6.67 15.11
C ASP A 75 6.27 5.28 14.43
N GLY A 76 5.14 4.81 13.89
CA GLY A 76 5.01 3.49 13.28
C GLY A 76 5.24 2.34 14.25
N SER A 77 5.15 2.58 15.56
CA SER A 77 5.37 1.55 16.60
C SER A 77 4.37 0.39 16.51
N LYS A 78 3.20 0.64 15.94
CA LYS A 78 2.16 -0.39 15.70
C LYS A 78 2.26 -1.08 14.34
N PHE A 79 3.20 -0.70 13.48
CA PHE A 79 3.27 -1.25 12.13
C PHE A 79 3.85 -2.67 12.16
N ASP A 80 3.09 -3.63 11.63
CA ASP A 80 3.53 -4.99 11.34
C ASP A 80 4.51 -5.04 10.15
N GLU A 81 5.00 -6.23 9.81
CA GLU A 81 5.96 -6.40 8.73
C GLU A 81 5.41 -5.90 7.39
N THR A 82 4.14 -6.19 7.08
CA THR A 82 3.47 -5.82 5.83
C THR A 82 3.24 -4.31 5.75
N ALA A 83 2.76 -3.69 6.84
CA ALA A 83 2.46 -2.28 6.93
C ALA A 83 3.71 -1.39 6.75
N ARG A 84 4.91 -1.91 7.06
CA ARG A 84 6.19 -1.21 6.82
C ARG A 84 6.65 -1.23 5.37
N ARG A 85 6.00 -2.00 4.48
CA ARG A 85 6.44 -2.19 3.08
C ARG A 85 6.00 -1.06 2.14
N GLY A 86 5.76 0.15 2.65
CA GLY A 86 5.35 1.29 1.84
C GLY A 86 4.11 1.01 1.00
N ILE A 87 4.15 1.43 -0.26
CA ILE A 87 3.14 1.13 -1.27
C ILE A 87 3.47 -0.26 -1.86
N SER A 88 2.97 -1.31 -1.19
CA SER A 88 3.29 -2.71 -1.53
C SER A 88 2.40 -3.29 -2.62
N CYS A 89 2.80 -4.47 -3.14
CA CYS A 89 2.07 -5.21 -4.17
C CYS A 89 0.58 -5.35 -3.85
N ASP A 90 0.27 -5.76 -2.61
CA ASP A 90 -1.09 -6.11 -2.26
C ASP A 90 -1.98 -4.90 -2.05
N PHE A 91 -1.43 -3.76 -1.63
CA PHE A 91 -2.20 -2.51 -1.64
C PHE A 91 -2.64 -2.17 -3.08
N CYS A 92 -1.70 -2.08 -4.02
CA CYS A 92 -2.01 -1.70 -5.40
C CYS A 92 -2.97 -2.71 -6.05
N HIS A 93 -2.66 -4.00 -5.96
CA HIS A 93 -3.43 -5.03 -6.64
C HIS A 93 -4.76 -5.38 -5.99
N THR A 94 -5.09 -4.80 -4.83
CA THR A 94 -6.42 -4.94 -4.22
C THR A 94 -7.26 -3.68 -4.36
N VAL A 95 -6.77 -2.64 -5.07
CA VAL A 95 -7.60 -1.47 -5.38
C VAL A 95 -8.67 -1.84 -6.40
N THR A 96 -9.94 -1.67 -6.04
CA THR A 96 -11.10 -1.94 -6.91
C THR A 96 -11.76 -0.67 -7.45
N GLY A 97 -11.42 0.49 -6.89
CA GLY A 97 -11.93 1.78 -7.35
C GLY A 97 -11.18 2.97 -6.79
N VAL A 98 -11.50 4.16 -7.31
CA VAL A 98 -11.04 5.46 -6.83
C VAL A 98 -12.28 6.30 -6.61
N SER A 99 -12.62 6.60 -5.35
CA SER A 99 -13.76 7.46 -5.01
C SER A 99 -13.42 8.94 -5.18
N GLN A 100 -12.15 9.31 -5.01
CA GLN A 100 -11.61 10.65 -5.20
C GLN A 100 -10.10 10.59 -5.50
N MET A 101 -9.62 11.58 -6.26
CA MET A 101 -8.24 11.64 -6.77
C MET A 101 -7.18 12.11 -5.76
N PHE A 102 -7.60 12.49 -4.56
CA PHE A 102 -6.73 13.07 -3.54
C PHE A 102 -6.95 12.38 -2.19
N ASN A 103 -5.99 12.55 -1.28
CA ASN A 103 -6.06 12.05 0.10
C ASN A 103 -6.43 10.56 0.18
N MET A 104 -5.81 9.73 -0.67
CA MET A 104 -5.94 8.26 -0.63
C MET A 104 -7.38 7.74 -0.83
N GLY A 105 -8.12 8.32 -1.79
CA GLY A 105 -9.47 7.89 -2.18
C GLY A 105 -9.60 6.50 -2.83
N HIS A 106 -8.54 5.69 -2.84
CA HIS A 106 -8.58 4.31 -3.33
C HIS A 106 -9.50 3.45 -2.46
N ILE A 107 -10.35 2.66 -3.09
CA ILE A 107 -11.18 1.61 -2.47
C ILE A 107 -10.40 0.30 -2.59
N SER A 108 -10.15 -0.38 -1.47
CA SER A 108 -9.42 -1.65 -1.47
C SER A 108 -10.36 -2.80 -1.10
N GLU A 109 -10.15 -3.96 -1.72
CA GLU A 109 -10.78 -5.24 -1.36
C GLU A 109 -9.68 -6.31 -1.21
N PRO A 110 -8.93 -6.30 -0.09
CA PRO A 110 -7.90 -7.30 0.16
C PRO A 110 -8.50 -8.72 0.21
N GLY A 111 -7.76 -9.68 -0.34
CA GLY A 111 -8.21 -11.08 -0.44
C GLY A 111 -7.60 -11.81 -1.62
N LYS A 112 -8.27 -12.89 -2.06
CA LYS A 112 -7.75 -13.81 -3.09
C LYS A 112 -7.84 -13.29 -4.53
N ILE A 113 -8.47 -12.14 -4.78
CA ILE A 113 -8.57 -11.57 -6.13
C ILE A 113 -7.55 -10.45 -6.23
N LYS A 114 -6.61 -10.57 -7.17
CA LYS A 114 -5.64 -9.52 -7.48
C LYS A 114 -5.99 -8.90 -8.83
N THR A 115 -6.14 -7.59 -8.82
CA THR A 115 -6.55 -6.79 -9.97
C THR A 115 -5.35 -6.13 -10.63
N GLY A 116 -5.42 -5.91 -11.94
CA GLY A 116 -4.35 -5.22 -12.66
C GLY A 116 -4.76 -4.78 -14.06
N PRO A 117 -3.83 -4.21 -14.84
CA PRO A 117 -4.13 -3.74 -16.20
C PRO A 117 -4.40 -4.90 -17.16
N ARG A 118 -3.94 -6.11 -16.81
CA ARG A 118 -4.15 -7.37 -17.55
C ARG A 118 -5.04 -8.31 -16.74
N GLY A 119 -5.74 -9.23 -17.40
CA GLY A 119 -6.67 -10.18 -16.77
C GLY A 119 -6.62 -11.60 -17.33
N ASP A 120 -5.60 -11.88 -18.14
CA ASP A 120 -5.38 -13.15 -18.83
C ASP A 120 -4.39 -14.06 -18.07
N GLY A 121 -3.84 -13.58 -16.95
CA GLY A 121 -2.97 -14.34 -16.07
C GLY A 121 -3.68 -15.54 -15.43
N ARG A 122 -2.94 -16.61 -15.17
CA ARG A 122 -3.43 -17.80 -14.47
C ARG A 122 -2.53 -18.07 -13.26
N SER A 123 -3.14 -18.26 -12.09
CA SER A 123 -2.44 -18.57 -10.84
C SER A 123 -3.27 -19.56 -10.04
N LEU A 124 -2.59 -20.46 -9.33
CA LEU A 124 -3.22 -21.42 -8.41
C LEU A 124 -3.40 -20.84 -7.00
N TYR A 125 -2.77 -19.70 -6.72
CA TYR A 125 -2.75 -19.08 -5.39
C TYR A 125 -3.82 -17.98 -5.25
N HIS A 126 -3.95 -17.13 -6.27
CA HIS A 126 -4.91 -16.03 -6.31
C HIS A 126 -5.58 -15.94 -7.68
N GLU A 127 -6.81 -15.42 -7.72
CA GLU A 127 -7.50 -15.10 -8.97
C GLU A 127 -6.90 -13.82 -9.57
N VAL A 128 -6.84 -13.75 -10.90
CA VAL A 128 -6.37 -12.59 -11.65
C VAL A 128 -7.57 -11.95 -12.34
N LYS A 129 -7.80 -10.66 -12.09
CA LYS A 129 -8.94 -9.93 -12.67
C LYS A 129 -8.46 -8.65 -13.36
N ASN A 130 -8.88 -8.46 -14.61
CA ASN A 130 -8.66 -7.17 -15.26
C ASN A 130 -9.44 -6.07 -14.51
N SER A 131 -8.79 -4.93 -14.31
CA SER A 131 -9.44 -3.74 -13.79
C SER A 131 -9.19 -2.57 -14.71
N GLY A 132 -10.28 -1.96 -15.18
CA GLY A 132 -10.24 -0.77 -16.03
C GLY A 132 -9.59 0.43 -15.35
N ILE A 133 -9.53 0.47 -14.00
CA ILE A 133 -8.88 1.57 -13.27
C ILE A 133 -7.38 1.58 -13.47
N HIS A 134 -6.74 0.40 -13.50
CA HIS A 134 -5.29 0.25 -13.69
C HIS A 134 -4.82 0.62 -15.11
N ASN A 135 -5.75 0.97 -16.00
CA ASN A 135 -5.52 1.42 -17.37
C ASN A 135 -5.84 2.91 -17.56
N LYS A 136 -6.17 3.64 -16.48
CA LYS A 136 -6.52 5.06 -16.52
C LYS A 136 -5.48 5.88 -15.78
N ALA A 137 -5.32 7.14 -16.20
CA ALA A 137 -4.47 8.11 -15.50
C ALA A 137 -5.04 8.55 -14.14
N ASP A 138 -6.31 8.22 -13.88
CA ASP A 138 -6.98 8.47 -12.61
C ASP A 138 -6.54 7.49 -11.50
N PHE A 139 -5.64 6.56 -11.81
CA PHE A 139 -5.03 5.61 -10.89
C PHE A 139 -3.52 5.83 -10.82
#